data_AF-A0A2N5A5A2-F1
#
_entry.id   AF-A0A2N5A5A2-F1
#
_cell.length_a   1.000
_cell.length_b   1.000
_cell.length_c   1.000
_cell.angle_alpha   90.00
_cell.angle_beta   90.00
_cell.angle_gamma   90.00
#
_symmetry.space_group_name_H-M   'P 1'
#
loop_
_entity.id
_entity.type
_entity.pdbx_description
1 polymer ?
#
loop_
_entity_poly.entity_id
_entity_poly.type
_entity_poly.pdbx_seq_one_letter_code
_entity_poly.pdbx_strand_id
1 'polypeptide(L)' 'AVHVKDTKPGVFKNVPFGEGVVDFERCFETLKQTGYCGPYLIEMWSETSADPLAEVAKARDWVKARMARAGLMEAA' A
#
# COMPACT_ATOMS: atom_id res chain seq x y z
N ALA A 1 13.43 -3.72 -2.41
CA ALA A 1 12.28 -2.92 -1.95
C ALA A 1 11.01 -3.69 -2.26
N VAL A 2 9.95 -3.56 -1.45
CA VAL A 2 8.63 -4.15 -1.73
C VAL A 2 7.76 -3.10 -2.41
N HIS A 3 7.21 -3.41 -3.59
CA HIS A 3 6.21 -2.56 -4.24
C HIS A 3 4.83 -2.80 -3.62
N VAL A 4 4.15 -1.71 -3.28
CA VAL A 4 2.84 -1.70 -2.65
C VAL A 4 1.85 -1.09 -3.64
N LYS A 5 1.01 -1.93 -4.23
CA LYS A 5 -0.13 -1.55 -5.08
C LYS A 5 -1.23 -2.58 -4.98
N ASP A 6 -2.46 -2.19 -5.31
CA ASP A 6 -3.58 -3.11 -5.38
C ASP A 6 -3.76 -3.64 -6.81
N THR A 7 -4.41 -4.80 -6.94
CA THR A 7 -4.67 -5.45 -8.24
C THR A 7 -5.97 -6.24 -8.21
N LYS A 8 -6.51 -6.57 -9.39
CA LYS A 8 -7.56 -7.58 -9.58
C LYS A 8 -7.06 -8.62 -10.57
N PRO A 9 -7.66 -9.83 -10.65
CA PRO A 9 -7.32 -10.78 -11.70
C PRO A 9 -7.41 -10.13 -13.10
N GLY A 10 -6.29 -10.11 -13.82
CA GLY A 10 -6.19 -9.48 -15.14
C GLY A 10 -6.06 -7.95 -15.16
N VAL A 11 -6.08 -7.26 -14.00
CA VAL A 11 -5.94 -5.81 -13.89
C VAL A 11 -4.79 -5.46 -12.94
N PHE A 12 -3.66 -5.03 -13.53
CA PHE A 12 -2.39 -4.87 -12.81
C PHE A 12 -1.96 -3.43 -12.56
N LYS A 13 -2.72 -2.45 -13.07
CA LYS A 13 -2.46 -1.01 -12.94
C LYS A 13 -3.74 -0.27 -12.59
N ASN A 14 -3.62 0.86 -11.90
CA ASN A 14 -4.71 1.79 -11.60
C ASN A 14 -5.90 1.16 -10.87
N VAL A 15 -5.68 0.09 -10.08
CA VAL A 15 -6.69 -0.38 -9.13
C VAL A 15 -6.55 0.46 -7.86
N PRO A 16 -7.59 1.20 -7.45
CA PRO A 16 -7.54 2.00 -6.22
C PRO A 16 -7.26 1.11 -5.00
N PHE A 17 -6.51 1.64 -4.04
CA PHE A 17 -6.19 0.92 -2.81
C PHE A 17 -7.46 0.54 -2.03
N GLY A 18 -7.66 -0.77 -1.83
CA GLY A 18 -8.80 -1.32 -1.11
C GLY A 18 -9.95 -1.76 -2.00
N GLU A 19 -9.84 -1.56 -3.32
CA GLU A 19 -10.83 -2.06 -4.28
C GLU A 19 -10.37 -3.34 -4.98
N GLY A 20 -9.11 -3.76 -4.81
CA GLY A 20 -8.59 -4.99 -5.38
C GLY A 20 -8.65 -6.18 -4.42
N VAL A 21 -7.75 -7.14 -4.65
CA VAL A 21 -7.73 -8.43 -3.94
C VAL A 21 -6.52 -8.60 -3.01
N VAL A 22 -5.66 -7.59 -2.89
CA VAL A 22 -4.47 -7.69 -2.06
C VAL A 22 -4.85 -7.57 -0.58
N ASP A 23 -4.54 -8.60 0.19
CA ASP A 23 -4.64 -8.58 1.66
C ASP A 23 -3.40 -7.90 2.26
N PHE A 24 -3.41 -6.57 2.26
CA PHE A 24 -2.26 -5.76 2.69
C PHE A 24 -1.84 -6.06 4.13
N GLU A 25 -2.78 -6.20 5.06
CA GLU A 25 -2.47 -6.42 6.48
C GLU A 25 -1.77 -7.76 6.65
N ARG A 26 -2.30 -8.84 6.04
CA ARG A 26 -1.67 -10.16 6.08
C ARG A 26 -0.30 -10.19 5.41
N CYS A 27 -0.13 -9.50 4.28
CA CYS A 27 1.17 -9.38 3.62
C CYS A 27 2.20 -8.68 4.51
N PHE A 28 1.82 -7.57 5.15
CA PHE A 28 2.67 -6.82 6.06
C PHE A 28 3.02 -7.61 7.32
N GLU A 29 2.07 -8.32 7.92
CA GLU A 29 2.32 -9.24 9.04
C GLU A 29 3.37 -10.29 8.67
N THR A 30 3.23 -10.90 7.50
CA THR A 30 4.15 -11.94 7.02
C THR A 30 5.56 -11.39 6.82
N LEU A 31 5.69 -10.21 6.21
CA LEU A 31 6.99 -9.55 6.03
C LEU A 31 7.62 -9.19 7.38
N LYS A 32 6.84 -8.68 8.33
CA LYS A 32 7.31 -8.41 9.70
C LYS A 32 7.81 -9.69 10.38
N GLN A 33 7.00 -10.76 10.36
CA GLN A 33 7.30 -12.02 11.04
C GLN A 33 8.53 -12.74 10.46
N THR A 34 8.78 -12.54 9.16
CA THR A 34 9.97 -13.10 8.48
C THR A 34 11.22 -12.21 8.64
N GLY A 35 11.13 -11.09 9.36
CA GLY A 35 12.26 -10.21 9.65
C GLY A 35 12.63 -9.25 8.51
N TYR A 36 11.70 -8.95 7.60
CA TYR A 36 11.96 -7.98 6.56
C TYR A 36 12.05 -6.54 7.11
N CYS A 37 13.24 -5.93 6.98
CA CYS A 37 13.53 -4.56 7.42
C CYS A 37 13.86 -3.61 6.25
N GLY A 38 13.52 -3.99 5.02
CA GLY A 38 13.78 -3.17 3.84
C GLY A 38 12.69 -2.12 3.56
N PRO A 39 12.89 -1.26 2.53
CA PRO A 39 11.94 -0.21 2.20
C PRO A 39 10.71 -0.72 1.44
N TYR A 40 9.59 -0.03 1.65
CA TYR A 40 8.33 -0.18 0.92
C TYR A 40 8.11 1.02 0.00
N LEU A 41 7.64 0.77 -1.22
CA LEU A 41 7.39 1.79 -2.22
C LEU A 41 5.94 1.69 -2.71
N ILE A 42 5.15 2.74 -2.49
CA ILE A 42 3.80 2.86 -3.04
C ILE A 42 3.90 3.08 -4.55
N GLU A 43 3.42 2.13 -5.33
CA GLU A 43 3.41 2.18 -6.79
C GLU A 43 2.01 2.64 -7.25
N MET A 44 1.93 3.87 -7.76
CA MET A 44 0.67 4.48 -8.22
C MET A 44 0.91 5.43 -9.40
N TRP A 45 -0.12 5.66 -10.21
CA TRP A 45 -0.11 6.60 -11.34
C TRP A 45 -1.18 7.67 -11.13
N SER A 46 -0.87 8.68 -10.32
CA SER A 46 -1.77 9.83 -10.10
C SER A 46 -1.51 11.01 -11.04
N GLU A 47 -0.59 10.88 -12.00
CA GLU A 47 -0.13 11.95 -12.88
C GLU A 47 -1.25 12.60 -13.73
N THR A 48 -2.33 11.87 -13.99
CA THR A 48 -3.51 12.38 -14.72
C THR A 48 -4.64 12.84 -13.81
N SER A 49 -4.47 12.79 -12.48
CA SER A 49 -5.47 13.30 -11.52
C SER A 49 -5.51 14.84 -11.55
N ALA A 50 -6.68 15.40 -11.25
CA ALA A 50 -6.82 16.84 -11.06
C ALA A 50 -5.99 17.35 -9.86
N ASP A 51 -5.75 16.50 -8.86
CA ASP A 51 -4.88 16.79 -7.72
C ASP A 51 -4.00 15.56 -7.39
N PRO A 52 -2.85 15.39 -8.05
CA PRO A 52 -1.97 14.25 -7.86
C PRO A 52 -1.40 14.13 -6.44
N LEU A 53 -1.15 15.27 -5.78
CA LEU A 53 -0.58 15.31 -4.43
C LEU A 53 -1.60 14.86 -3.38
N ALA A 54 -2.85 15.29 -3.52
CA ALA A 54 -3.92 14.80 -2.65
C ALA A 54 -4.11 13.29 -2.78
N GLU A 55 -4.05 12.74 -4.00
CA GLU A 55 -4.16 11.30 -4.23
C GLU A 55 -2.98 10.53 -3.60
N VAL A 56 -1.75 11.03 -3.73
CA VAL A 56 -0.58 10.45 -3.08
C VAL A 56 -0.71 10.49 -1.55
N ALA A 57 -1.19 11.61 -0.97
CA ALA A 57 -1.38 11.73 0.47
C ALA A 57 -2.43 10.73 0.99
N LYS A 58 -3.57 10.60 0.30
CA LYS A 58 -4.61 9.61 0.64
C LYS A 58 -4.06 8.18 0.58
N ALA A 59 -3.35 7.81 -0.49
CA ALA A 59 -2.77 6.48 -0.64
C ALA A 59 -1.74 6.20 0.46
N ARG A 60 -0.86 7.16 0.77
CA ARG A 60 0.11 7.08 1.86
C ARG A 60 -0.58 6.79 3.19
N ASP A 61 -1.59 7.57 3.55
CA ASP A 61 -2.26 7.45 4.85
C ASP A 61 -3.03 6.12 4.94
N TRP A 62 -3.65 5.69 3.84
CA TRP A 62 -4.34 4.40 3.75
C TRP A 62 -3.38 3.21 3.94
N VAL A 63 -2.20 3.24 3.29
CA VAL A 63 -1.17 2.19 3.42
C VAL A 63 -0.58 2.18 4.83
N LYS A 64 -0.24 3.35 5.38
CA LYS A 64 0.28 3.46 6.76
C LYS A 64 -0.71 2.89 7.77
N ALA A 65 -2.01 3.11 7.60
CA ALA A 65 -3.02 2.54 8.49
C ALA A 65 -3.02 1.00 8.48
N ARG A 66 -2.81 0.35 7.33
CA ARG A 66 -2.65 -1.12 7.27
C ARG A 66 -1.34 -1.58 7.90
N MET A 67 -0.25 -0.87 7.65
CA MET A 67 1.05 -1.19 8.27
C MET A 67 0.95 -1.12 9.80
N ALA A 68 0.27 -0.10 10.35
CA ALA A 68 0.03 0.03 11.78
C ALA A 68 -0.82 -1.13 12.33
N ARG A 69 -1.92 -1.50 11.65
CA ARG A 69 -2.75 -2.66 12.05
C ARG A 69 -1.99 -4.00 12.01
N ALA A 70 -1.07 -4.17 11.06
CA ALA A 70 -0.14 -5.30 11.00
C ALA A 70 1.04 -5.20 12.01
N GLY A 71 1.09 -4.12 12.80
CA GLY A 71 2.13 -3.86 13.80
C GLY A 71 3.51 -3.51 13.21
N LEU A 72 3.61 -3.12 11.94
CA LEU A 72 4.86 -2.64 11.33
C LEU A 72 5.22 -1.19 11.74
N MET A 73 4.24 -0.44 12.23
CA MET A 73 4.42 0.94 12.69
C MET A 73 3.65 1.14 13.99
N GLU A 74 4.19 1.95 14.89
CA GLU A 74 3.42 2.50 16.02
C GLU A 74 2.26 3.34 15.47
N ALA A 75 1.08 3.22 16.07
CA ALA A 75 -0.02 4.14 15.78
C ALA A 75 0.41 5.54 16.24
N ALA A 76 0.32 6.52 15.34
CA ALA A 76 0.61 7.92 15.64
C ALA A 76 -0.46 8.51 16.56
#